data_AF-A0A6J1V2U9-F1
#
_entry.id   AF-A0A6J1V2U9-F1
#
_cell.length_a   1.000
_cell.length_b   1.000
_cell.length_c   1.000
_cell.angle_alpha   90.00
_cell.angle_beta   90.00
_cell.angle_gamma   90.00
#
_symmetry.space_group_name_H-M   'P 1'
#
loop_
_entity.id
_entity.type
_entity.pdbx_description
1 polymer ?
#
loop_
_entity_poly.entity_id
_entity_poly.type
_entity_poly.pdbx_seq_one_letter_code
_entity_poly.pdbx_strand_id
1 'polypeptide(L)'
;MRNRRWLLLISNSTLYGGGYLDHCQEKQIKTFLGAQMRKVLFVPYALHDQIAYATLAREKLESLGYGLDSIHESSDPREAVTKAEAIFIGGGNTFRLLKALYDNDLIQPIRKRVFGVVK
;
A
#
# COMPACT_ATOMS: atom_id res chain seq x y z
N MET A 1 8.67 -17.63 -19.48
CA MET A 1 8.91 -16.34 -18.78
C MET A 1 8.42 -16.49 -17.34
N ARG A 2 9.26 -16.24 -16.32
CA ARG A 2 8.87 -16.42 -14.91
C ARG A 2 8.07 -15.18 -14.48
N ASN A 3 6.78 -15.34 -14.17
CA ASN A 3 5.95 -14.31 -13.56
C ASN A 3 6.53 -13.97 -12.17
N ARG A 4 7.48 -13.03 -12.10
CA ARG A 4 8.03 -12.56 -10.83
C ARG A 4 7.02 -11.60 -10.22
N ARG A 5 6.60 -11.89 -9.00
CA ARG A 5 5.82 -10.96 -8.17
C ARG A 5 6.82 -10.20 -7.31
N TRP A 6 6.73 -8.89 -7.30
CA TRP A 6 7.52 -8.04 -6.42
C TRP A 6 6.66 -7.78 -5.19
N LEU A 7 6.91 -8.52 -4.10
CA LEU A 7 6.12 -8.47 -2.87
C LEU A 7 7.01 -8.25 -1.66
N LEU A 8 6.59 -7.34 -0.78
CA LEU A 8 7.16 -7.13 0.55
C LEU A 8 6.04 -7.39 1.56
N LEU A 9 6.21 -8.41 2.40
CA LEU A 9 5.26 -8.81 3.43
C LEU A 9 5.89 -8.52 4.79
N ILE A 10 5.31 -7.57 5.53
CA ILE A 10 5.81 -7.11 6.83
C ILE A 10 4.88 -7.64 7.91
N SER A 11 5.42 -8.25 8.95
CA SER A 11 4.65 -8.93 10.01
C SER A 11 3.84 -7.96 10.88
N ASN A 12 4.41 -6.80 11.20
CA ASN A 12 3.75 -5.75 11.98
C ASN A 12 4.18 -4.36 11.52
N SER A 13 3.46 -3.33 11.94
CA SER A 13 3.81 -1.95 11.58
C SER A 13 4.78 -1.29 12.54
N THR A 14 4.86 -1.75 13.80
CA THR A 14 5.59 -1.05 14.86
C THR A 14 6.30 -2.07 15.75
N LEU A 15 7.59 -1.86 16.01
CA LEU A 15 8.32 -2.58 17.06
C LEU A 15 8.32 -1.76 18.35
N TYR A 16 8.42 -2.45 19.49
CA TYR A 16 8.44 -1.81 20.80
C TYR A 16 9.53 -0.71 20.86
N GLY A 17 9.13 0.49 21.28
CA GLY A 17 10.03 1.65 21.39
C GLY A 17 10.32 2.40 20.09
N GLY A 18 9.70 2.02 18.96
CA GLY A 18 9.83 2.71 17.67
C GLY A 18 8.53 3.31 17.16
N GLY A 19 8.63 4.14 16.12
CA GLY A 19 7.51 4.70 15.37
C GLY A 19 6.98 3.78 14.27
N TYR A 20 5.94 4.26 13.60
CA TYR A 20 5.27 3.54 12.51
C TYR A 20 6.25 3.24 11.36
N LEU A 21 6.38 1.96 11.01
CA LEU A 21 7.28 1.37 10.01
C LEU A 21 8.78 1.58 10.23
N ASP A 22 9.20 2.13 11.38
CA ASP A 22 10.59 2.53 11.60
C ASP A 22 11.59 1.37 11.41
N HIS A 23 11.23 0.20 11.91
CA HIS A 23 12.09 -0.98 11.90
C HIS A 23 12.37 -1.54 10.50
N CYS A 24 11.51 -1.21 9.52
CA CYS A 24 11.58 -1.75 8.17
C CYS A 24 11.82 -0.70 7.07
N GLN A 25 11.92 0.57 7.45
CA GLN A 25 11.98 1.69 6.51
C GLN A 25 13.22 1.65 5.60
N GLU A 26 14.42 1.41 6.17
CA GLU A 26 15.67 1.49 5.42
C GLU A 26 15.95 0.25 4.57
N LYS A 27 15.98 -0.93 5.19
CA LYS A 27 16.44 -2.15 4.50
C LYS A 27 15.37 -2.80 3.64
N GLN A 28 14.10 -2.67 4.01
CA GLN A 28 13.00 -3.35 3.35
C GLN A 28 12.25 -2.38 2.44
N ILE A 29 11.69 -1.29 2.97
CA ILE A 29 10.83 -0.38 2.19
C ILE A 29 11.63 0.35 1.11
N LYS A 30 12.73 1.04 1.45
CA LYS A 30 13.53 1.76 0.45
C LYS A 30 14.14 0.84 -0.60
N THR A 31 14.65 -0.33 -0.21
CA THR A 31 15.17 -1.33 -1.16
C THR A 31 14.08 -1.85 -2.09
N PHE A 32 12.88 -2.08 -1.56
CA PHE A 32 11.77 -2.63 -2.31
C PHE A 32 11.18 -1.64 -3.31
N LEU A 33 10.97 -0.38 -2.89
CA LEU A 33 10.42 0.67 -3.74
C LEU A 33 11.48 1.23 -4.70
N GLY A 34 12.74 1.28 -4.27
CA GLY A 34 13.83 1.87 -5.04
C GLY A 34 13.75 3.40 -5.09
N ALA A 35 14.78 4.03 -5.67
CA ALA A 35 14.90 5.49 -5.72
C ALA A 35 14.03 6.16 -6.81
N GLN A 36 13.57 5.39 -7.81
CA GLN A 36 12.77 5.93 -8.92
C GLN A 36 11.27 5.97 -8.60
N MET A 37 10.84 5.30 -7.53
CA MET A 37 9.45 5.31 -7.12
C MET A 37 9.07 6.70 -6.63
N ARG A 38 8.04 7.29 -7.23
CA ARG A 38 7.57 8.63 -6.86
C ARG A 38 6.37 8.59 -5.93
N LYS A 39 5.45 7.65 -6.17
CA LYS A 39 4.18 7.60 -5.45
C LYS A 39 3.66 6.18 -5.24
N VAL A 40 3.10 5.94 -4.06
CA VAL A 40 2.47 4.67 -3.67
C VAL A 40 0.97 4.86 -3.50
N LEU A 41 0.16 3.91 -4.00
CA LEU A 41 -1.26 3.87 -3.69
C LEU A 41 -1.49 3.12 -2.38
N PHE A 42 -2.05 3.80 -1.39
CA PHE A 42 -2.36 3.23 -0.09
C PHE A 42 -3.81 2.73 0.02
N VAL A 43 -3.99 1.56 0.63
CA VAL A 43 -5.29 0.93 0.89
C VAL A 43 -5.54 0.86 2.41
N PRO A 44 -6.28 1.82 3.00
CA PRO A 44 -6.47 1.93 4.46
C PRO A 44 -7.64 1.11 5.00
N TYR A 45 -8.27 0.25 4.20
CA TYR A 45 -9.56 -0.39 4.54
C TYR A 45 -9.54 -1.35 5.73
N ALA A 46 -8.37 -1.72 6.23
CA ALA A 46 -8.25 -2.60 7.40
C ALA A 46 -8.66 -1.89 8.71
N LEU A 47 -8.72 -0.56 8.73
CA LEU A 47 -9.15 0.24 9.89
C LEU A 47 -10.46 0.99 9.59
N HIS A 48 -11.14 1.42 10.66
CA HIS A 48 -12.37 2.20 10.53
C HIS A 48 -12.07 3.65 10.12
N ASP A 49 -11.12 4.29 10.81
CA ASP A 49 -10.70 5.66 10.52
C ASP A 49 -9.64 5.66 9.40
N GLN A 50 -10.12 5.70 8.16
CA GLN A 50 -9.29 5.65 6.97
C GLN A 50 -8.53 6.95 6.73
N ILE A 51 -9.09 8.09 7.16
CA ILE A 51 -8.50 9.41 7.01
C ILE A 51 -7.27 9.51 7.90
N ALA A 52 -7.43 9.24 9.20
CA ALA A 52 -6.30 9.26 10.14
C ALA A 52 -5.22 8.25 9.72
N TYR A 53 -5.62 7.06 9.24
CA TYR A 53 -4.66 6.06 8.81
C TYR A 53 -3.89 6.49 7.55
N ALA A 54 -4.57 7.10 6.58
CA ALA A 54 -3.94 7.63 5.39
C ALA A 54 -2.97 8.77 5.72
N THR A 55 -3.33 9.67 6.64
CA THR A 55 -2.44 10.74 7.11
C THR A 55 -1.16 10.18 7.73
N LEU A 56 -1.27 9.23 8.67
CA LEU A 56 -0.11 8.59 9.29
C LEU A 56 0.80 7.90 8.27
N ALA A 57 0.21 7.15 7.33
CA ALA A 57 0.98 6.48 6.28
C ALA A 57 1.63 7.48 5.32
N ARG A 58 0.93 8.57 4.98
CA ARG A 58 1.42 9.65 4.11
C ARG A 58 2.65 10.31 4.71
N GLU A 59 2.55 10.79 5.94
CA GLU A 59 3.67 11.41 6.66
C GLU A 59 4.89 10.49 6.70
N LYS A 60 4.65 9.19 6.99
CA LYS A 60 5.74 8.22 7.03
C LYS A 60 6.40 8.03 5.67
N LEU A 61 5.64 7.78 4.61
CA LEU A 61 6.19 7.54 3.27
C LEU A 61 6.85 8.80 2.70
N GLU A 62 6.30 9.99 2.97
CA GLU A 62 6.89 11.27 2.55
C GLU A 62 8.23 11.54 3.23
N SER A 63 8.37 11.22 4.52
CA SER A 63 9.67 11.28 5.22
C SER A 63 10.75 10.37 4.60
N LEU A 64 10.34 9.36 3.82
CA LEU A 64 11.23 8.45 3.10
C LEU A 64 11.48 8.88 1.64
N GLY A 65 10.84 9.96 1.19
CA GLY A 65 10.93 10.48 -0.18
C GLY A 65 9.88 9.94 -1.14
N TYR A 66 8.83 9.26 -0.65
CA TYR A 66 7.75 8.69 -1.46
C TYR A 66 6.44 9.42 -1.23
N GLY A 67 5.81 9.94 -2.28
CA GLY A 67 4.44 10.45 -2.20
C GLY A 67 3.44 9.32 -1.94
N LEU A 68 2.25 9.68 -1.46
CA LEU A 68 1.18 8.72 -1.18
C LEU A 68 -0.19 9.27 -1.59
N ASP A 69 -0.87 8.54 -2.49
CA ASP A 69 -2.30 8.72 -2.76
C ASP A 69 -3.06 7.64 -1.98
N SER A 70 -4.20 7.99 -1.39
CA SER A 70 -5.02 7.03 -0.65
C SER A 70 -6.26 6.64 -1.45
N ILE A 71 -6.49 5.33 -1.61
CA ILE A 71 -7.56 4.83 -2.48
C ILE A 71 -8.97 5.26 -2.05
N HIS A 72 -9.17 5.50 -0.74
CA HIS A 72 -10.47 5.94 -0.21
C HIS A 72 -10.81 7.41 -0.55
N GLU A 73 -9.81 8.19 -0.98
CA GLU A 73 -9.99 9.57 -1.46
C GLU A 73 -10.28 9.59 -2.98
N SER A 74 -10.16 8.44 -3.66
CA SER A 74 -10.35 8.34 -5.11
C SER A 74 -11.83 8.22 -5.47
N SER A 75 -12.24 8.93 -6.53
CA SER A 75 -13.57 8.79 -7.13
C SER A 75 -13.75 7.48 -7.92
N ASP A 76 -12.65 6.88 -8.39
CA ASP A 76 -12.64 5.54 -9.01
C ASP A 76 -11.48 4.70 -8.45
N PRO A 77 -11.73 3.89 -7.41
CA PRO A 77 -10.69 3.10 -6.77
C PRO A 77 -10.13 2.00 -7.69
N ARG A 78 -10.88 1.54 -8.71
CA ARG A 78 -10.40 0.53 -9.67
C ARG A 78 -9.41 1.15 -10.65
N GLU A 79 -9.68 2.36 -11.10
CA GLU A 79 -8.75 3.12 -11.94
C GLU A 79 -7.48 3.46 -11.17
N ALA A 80 -7.59 3.88 -9.91
CA ALA A 80 -6.45 4.16 -9.04
C ALA A 80 -5.52 2.94 -8.95
N VAL A 81 -6.05 1.74 -8.69
CA VAL A 81 -5.28 0.48 -8.67
C VAL A 81 -4.61 0.21 -10.01
N THR A 82 -5.31 0.44 -11.12
CA THR A 82 -4.79 0.17 -12.46
C THR A 82 -3.59 1.09 -12.78
N LYS A 83 -3.64 2.35 -12.34
CA LYS A 83 -2.58 3.35 -12.56
C LYS A 83 -1.44 3.28 -11.55
N ALA A 84 -1.63 2.66 -10.39
CA ALA A 84 -0.65 2.64 -9.31
C ALA A 84 0.69 2.04 -9.74
N GLU A 85 1.82 2.66 -9.40
CA GLU A 85 3.16 2.09 -9.63
C GLU A 85 3.48 1.03 -8.57
N ALA A 86 3.10 1.29 -7.31
CA ALA A 86 3.12 0.37 -6.19
C ALA A 86 1.84 0.47 -5.37
N ILE A 87 1.46 -0.63 -4.72
CA ILE A 87 0.29 -0.72 -3.84
C ILE A 87 0.77 -1.08 -2.44
N PHE A 88 0.38 -0.29 -1.44
CA PHE A 88 0.60 -0.56 -0.04
C PHE A 88 -0.74 -0.80 0.67
N ILE A 89 -0.92 -1.99 1.23
CA ILE A 89 -2.14 -2.36 1.97
C ILE A 89 -1.86 -2.26 3.46
N GLY A 90 -2.59 -1.39 4.16
CA GLY A 90 -2.47 -1.21 5.59
C GLY A 90 -2.96 -2.43 6.39
N GLY A 91 -2.35 -2.64 7.56
CA GLY A 91 -2.75 -3.67 8.52
C GLY A 91 -3.94 -3.26 9.38
N GLY A 92 -4.58 -4.23 10.05
CA GLY A 92 -5.76 -4.01 10.87
C GLY A 92 -6.65 -5.24 10.91
N ASN A 93 -7.97 -5.05 10.78
CA ASN A 93 -8.91 -6.15 10.72
C ASN A 93 -9.04 -6.71 9.28
N THR A 94 -8.60 -7.95 9.08
CA THR A 94 -8.60 -8.60 7.76
C THR A 94 -10.01 -8.81 7.17
N PHE A 95 -11.03 -9.05 7.99
CA PHE A 95 -12.40 -9.21 7.51
C PHE A 95 -12.96 -7.89 6.98
N ARG A 96 -12.70 -6.77 7.68
CA ARG A 96 -13.05 -5.42 7.22
C ARG A 96 -12.34 -5.09 5.90
N LEU A 97 -11.03 -5.34 5.84
CA LEU A 97 -10.24 -5.16 4.63
C LEU A 97 -10.84 -5.96 3.46
N LEU A 98 -11.05 -7.26 3.67
CA LEU A 98 -11.54 -8.15 2.62
C LEU A 98 -12.94 -7.75 2.15
N LYS A 99 -13.85 -7.41 3.08
CA LYS A 99 -15.18 -6.92 2.75
C LYS A 99 -15.10 -5.66 1.87
N ALA A 100 -14.32 -4.66 2.27
CA ALA A 100 -14.18 -3.42 1.50
C ALA A 100 -13.57 -3.65 0.12
N LEU A 101 -12.61 -4.56 -0.01
CA LEU A 101 -12.05 -4.95 -1.31
C LEU A 101 -13.09 -5.63 -2.22
N TYR A 102 -14.02 -6.41 -1.66
CA TYR A 102 -15.14 -6.97 -2.41
C TYR A 102 -16.16 -5.91 -2.79
N ASP A 103 -16.59 -5.07 -1.84
CA ASP A 103 -17.59 -4.02 -2.08
C ASP A 103 -17.16 -3.04 -3.18
N ASN A 104 -15.84 -2.84 -3.37
CA ASN A 104 -15.27 -1.95 -4.38
C ASN A 104 -14.73 -2.68 -5.63
N ASP A 105 -14.97 -3.99 -5.77
CA ASP A 105 -14.48 -4.83 -6.88
C ASP A 105 -12.96 -4.78 -7.11
N LEU A 106 -12.16 -4.68 -6.03
CA LEU A 106 -10.72 -4.43 -6.12
C LEU A 106 -9.85 -5.68 -6.16
N ILE A 107 -10.39 -6.86 -5.83
CA ILE A 107 -9.61 -8.12 -5.81
C ILE A 107 -8.99 -8.42 -7.18
N GLN A 108 -9.78 -8.33 -8.25
CA GLN A 108 -9.29 -8.62 -9.61
C GLN A 108 -8.36 -7.53 -10.15
N PRO A 109 -8.65 -6.22 -10.03
CA PRO A 109 -7.71 -5.15 -10.36
C PRO A 109 -6.36 -5.28 -9.66
N ILE A 110 -6.34 -5.50 -8.33
CA ILE A 110 -5.08 -5.65 -7.57
C ILE A 110 -4.31 -6.87 -8.07
N ARG A 111 -4.99 -8.01 -8.23
CA ARG A 111 -4.37 -9.22 -8.78
C ARG A 111 -3.77 -8.97 -10.15
N LYS A 112 -4.50 -8.36 -11.09
CA LYS A 112 -3.99 -8.04 -12.41
C LYS A 112 -2.79 -7.10 -12.34
N ARG A 113 -2.84 -6.08 -11.47
CA ARG A 113 -1.76 -5.11 -11.34
C ARG A 113 -0.46 -5.71 -10.79
N VAL A 114 -0.57 -6.65 -9.84
CA VAL A 114 0.57 -7.36 -9.23
C VAL A 114 1.15 -8.44 -10.17
N PHE A 115 0.30 -9.09 -10.98
CA PHE A 115 0.74 -10.14 -11.91
C PHE A 115 1.12 -9.62 -13.29
N GLY A 116 0.66 -8.43 -13.67
CA GLY A 116 0.90 -7.82 -14.96
C GLY A 116 2.36 -7.45 -15.16
N VAL A 117 2.85 -7.57 -16.39
CA VAL A 117 4.13 -6.99 -16.80
C VAL A 117 3.92 -5.48 -16.84
N VAL A 118 4.53 -4.74 -15.91
CA VAL A 118 4.75 -3.30 -16.11
C VAL A 118 5.65 -3.20 -17.33
N LYS A 119 5.11 -2.71 -18.44
CA LYS A 119 5.89 -2.40 -19.63
C LYS A 119 6.84 -1.26 -19.34
#